data_AF-A0A7J4PWW7-F1
#
_entry.id   AF-A0A7J4PWW7-F1
#
_cell.length_a   1.000
_cell.length_b   1.000
_cell.length_c   1.000
_cell.angle_alpha   90.00
_cell.angle_beta   90.00
_cell.angle_gamma   90.00
#
_symmetry.space_group_name_H-M   'P 1'
#
loop_
_entity.id
_entity.type
_entity.pdbx_description
1 polymer ?
#
loop_
_entity_poly.entity_id
_entity_poly.type
_entity_poly.pdbx_seq_one_letter_code
_entity_poly.pdbx_strand_id
1 'polypeptide(L)'
;MANRLLTINIRNYLAKQPRRKRPARIARYVRYKIARAVKMRLENVKMTGELNQLILKKHLHSMMPLKVSINVEKEKATAMPFGEKAKPSATASTATTKVKETAAPQKQETKTVPAPKTDAKEPKK
;
A
#
# COMPACT_ATOMS: atom_id res chain seq x y z
N MET A 1 -19.07 2.57 15.23
CA MET A 1 -18.09 2.72 14.13
C MET A 1 -18.79 2.37 12.82
N ALA A 2 -18.64 3.18 11.77
CA ALA A 2 -19.26 2.89 10.47
C ALA A 2 -18.18 2.40 9.50
N ASN A 3 -18.32 1.15 9.04
CA ASN A 3 -17.44 0.56 8.05
C ASN A 3 -18.17 0.56 6.70
N ARG A 4 -17.52 1.09 5.66
CA ARG A 4 -18.07 1.11 4.29
C ARG A 4 -17.09 0.43 3.34
N LEU A 5 -17.63 -0.33 2.40
CA LEU A 5 -16.87 -0.88 1.29
C LEU A 5 -17.11 -0.04 0.04
N LEU A 6 -16.05 0.38 -0.63
CA LEU A 6 -16.13 1.18 -1.84
C LEU A 6 -15.28 0.55 -2.94
N THR A 7 -15.87 0.38 -4.13
CA THR A 7 -15.12 0.04 -5.34
C THR A 7 -14.93 1.31 -6.17
N ILE A 8 -13.67 1.64 -6.49
CA ILE A 8 -13.29 2.83 -7.22
C ILE A 8 -12.79 2.43 -8.61
N ASN A 9 -13.54 2.79 -9.65
CA ASN A 9 -13.06 2.65 -11.02
C ASN A 9 -12.11 3.81 -11.36
N ILE A 10 -10.82 3.49 -11.48
CA ILE A 10 -9.73 4.44 -11.77
C ILE A 10 -9.41 4.54 -13.26
N ARG A 11 -9.84 3.58 -14.09
CA ARG A 11 -9.50 3.51 -15.52
C ARG A 11 -9.97 4.76 -16.26
N ASN A 12 -11.24 5.13 -16.06
CA ASN A 12 -11.85 6.28 -16.73
C ASN A 12 -11.12 7.59 -16.44
N TYR A 13 -10.56 7.71 -15.23
CA TYR A 13 -9.79 8.88 -14.85
C TYR A 13 -8.36 8.81 -15.41
N LEU A 14 -7.64 7.71 -15.19
CA LEU A 14 -6.23 7.56 -15.56
C LEU A 14 -5.99 7.46 -17.07
N ALA A 15 -6.94 6.94 -17.84
CA ALA A 15 -6.83 6.84 -19.30
C ALA A 15 -6.62 8.22 -19.94
N LYS A 16 -7.22 9.27 -19.37
CA LYS A 16 -7.12 10.66 -19.83
C LYS A 16 -5.87 11.39 -19.31
N GLN A 17 -5.02 10.74 -18.51
CA GLN A 17 -3.88 11.38 -17.86
C GLN A 17 -2.55 11.02 -18.54
N PRO A 18 -1.63 12.00 -18.71
CA PRO A 18 -0.26 11.74 -19.14
C PRO A 18 0.44 10.79 -18.18
N ARG A 19 1.16 9.77 -18.70
CA ARG A 19 1.81 8.71 -17.90
C ARG A 19 2.61 9.25 -16.73
N ARG A 20 3.44 10.28 -16.96
CA ARG A 20 4.29 10.93 -15.94
C ARG A 20 3.50 11.53 -14.76
N LYS A 21 2.26 11.99 -15.00
CA LYS A 21 1.41 12.64 -13.98
C LYS A 21 0.47 11.65 -13.28
N ARG A 22 0.36 10.40 -13.73
CA ARG A 22 -0.57 9.40 -13.18
C ARG A 22 -0.34 9.09 -11.69
N PRO A 23 0.89 8.88 -11.18
CA PRO A 23 1.11 8.53 -9.78
C PRO A 23 0.58 9.60 -8.81
N ALA A 24 0.87 10.87 -9.09
CA ALA A 24 0.38 11.98 -8.27
C ALA A 24 -1.14 12.14 -8.38
N ARG A 25 -1.71 11.94 -9.57
CA ARG A 25 -3.14 12.15 -9.83
C ARG A 25 -4.01 11.00 -9.29
N ILE A 26 -3.55 9.75 -9.28
CA ILE A 26 -4.35 8.61 -8.80
C ILE A 26 -4.63 8.72 -7.31
N ALA A 27 -3.63 9.05 -6.49
CA ALA A 27 -3.80 9.18 -5.05
C ALA A 27 -4.83 10.27 -4.70
N ARG A 28 -4.72 11.43 -5.37
CA ARG A 28 -5.68 12.53 -5.22
C ARG A 28 -7.10 12.12 -5.64
N TYR A 29 -7.23 11.40 -6.75
CA TYR A 29 -8.52 10.93 -7.25
C TYR A 29 -9.18 9.92 -6.31
N VAL A 30 -8.40 8.96 -5.79
CA VAL A 30 -8.89 7.99 -4.81
C VAL A 30 -9.37 8.69 -3.55
N ARG A 31 -8.58 9.63 -3.00
CA ARG A 31 -8.97 10.43 -1.83
C ARG A 31 -10.27 11.21 -2.08
N TYR A 32 -10.41 11.82 -3.27
CA TYR A 32 -11.63 12.52 -3.65
C TYR A 32 -12.86 11.60 -3.74
N LYS A 33 -12.71 10.40 -4.31
CA LYS A 33 -13.80 9.42 -4.40
C LYS A 33 -14.23 8.93 -3.02
N ILE A 34 -13.29 8.71 -2.11
CA ILE A 34 -13.58 8.34 -0.71
C ILE A 34 -14.33 9.48 -0.01
N ALA A 35 -13.81 10.71 -0.08
CA ALA A 35 -14.43 11.89 0.53
C ALA A 35 -15.88 12.08 0.05
N ARG A 36 -16.11 11.94 -1.26
CA ARG A 36 -17.45 12.03 -1.86
C ARG A 36 -18.38 10.92 -1.37
N ALA A 37 -17.89 9.69 -1.22
CA ALA A 37 -18.69 8.57 -0.75
C ALA A 37 -19.09 8.69 0.73
N VAL A 38 -18.23 9.30 1.56
CA VAL A 38 -18.48 9.49 3.00
C VAL A 38 -19.11 10.86 3.31
N LYS A 39 -19.24 11.75 2.30
CA LYS A 39 -19.72 13.14 2.46
C LYS A 39 -18.85 13.94 3.44
N MET A 40 -17.53 13.82 3.31
CA MET A 40 -16.55 14.49 4.18
C MET A 40 -15.61 15.39 3.38
N ARG A 41 -14.92 16.31 4.09
CA ARG A 41 -13.84 17.12 3.51
C ARG A 41 -12.63 16.24 3.18
N LEU A 42 -11.87 16.62 2.16
CA LEU A 42 -10.66 15.91 1.71
C LEU A 42 -9.59 15.80 2.80
N GLU A 43 -9.51 16.80 3.67
CA GLU A 43 -8.56 16.89 4.79
C GLU A 43 -8.80 15.83 5.86
N ASN A 44 -10.05 15.39 6.01
CA ASN A 44 -10.44 14.42 7.02
C ASN A 44 -10.29 12.96 6.54
N VAL A 45 -9.83 12.76 5.29
CA VAL A 45 -9.61 11.43 4.71
C VAL A 45 -8.13 11.06 4.78
N LYS A 46 -7.82 10.05 5.60
CA LYS A 46 -6.50 9.44 5.68
C LYS A 46 -6.46 8.14 4.88
N MET A 47 -5.44 7.99 4.05
CA MET A 47 -5.16 6.75 3.34
C MET A 47 -3.98 6.06 4.00
N THR A 48 -4.07 4.75 4.23
CA THR A 48 -2.93 4.00 4.78
C THR A 48 -1.77 3.92 3.78
N GLY A 49 -0.55 3.77 4.31
CA GLY A 49 0.64 3.58 3.48
C GLY A 49 0.53 2.35 2.59
N GLU A 50 -0.06 1.27 3.10
CA GLU A 50 -0.37 0.05 2.35
C GLU A 50 -1.27 0.32 1.15
N LEU A 51 -2.35 1.09 1.33
CA LEU A 51 -3.25 1.45 0.24
C LEU A 51 -2.51 2.26 -0.84
N ASN A 52 -1.68 3.22 -0.43
CA ASN A 52 -0.88 4.02 -1.36
C ASN A 52 0.10 3.16 -2.17
N GLN A 53 0.81 2.23 -1.52
CA GLN A 53 1.72 1.33 -2.20
C GLN A 53 0.99 0.40 -3.17
N LEU A 54 -0.17 -0.13 -2.78
CA LEU A 54 -1.00 -1.02 -3.61
C LEU A 54 -1.51 -0.27 -4.86
N ILE A 55 -1.93 0.98 -4.69
CA ILE A 55 -2.32 1.87 -5.78
C ILE A 55 -1.17 2.05 -6.78
N LEU A 56 0.03 2.38 -6.30
CA LEU A 56 1.18 2.68 -7.15
C LEU A 56 1.75 1.44 -7.84
N LYS A 57 1.87 0.31 -7.13
CA LYS A 57 2.49 -0.91 -7.66
C LYS A 57 1.58 -1.66 -8.62
N LYS A 58 0.29 -1.81 -8.29
CA LYS A 58 -0.64 -2.67 -9.06
C LYS A 58 -1.57 -1.86 -9.93
N HIS A 59 -2.36 -0.98 -9.32
CA HIS A 59 -3.50 -0.34 -9.99
C HIS A 59 -3.12 0.79 -10.94
N LEU A 60 -1.95 1.42 -10.73
CA LEU A 60 -1.43 2.44 -11.64
C LEU A 60 -1.19 1.88 -13.04
N HIS A 61 -0.64 0.67 -13.12
CA HIS A 61 -0.29 0.00 -14.37
C HIS A 61 -1.47 -0.81 -14.94
N SER A 62 -2.12 -1.62 -14.10
CA SER A 62 -3.22 -2.48 -14.54
C SER A 62 -4.52 -1.71 -14.81
N MET A 63 -4.67 -0.51 -14.25
CA MET A 63 -5.89 0.30 -14.31
C MET A 63 -7.15 -0.43 -13.80
N MET A 64 -6.96 -1.51 -13.04
CA MET A 64 -8.07 -2.28 -12.49
C MET A 64 -8.83 -1.49 -11.42
N PRO A 65 -10.14 -1.74 -11.24
CA PRO A 65 -10.90 -1.18 -10.13
C PRO A 65 -10.25 -1.50 -8.78
N LEU A 66 -10.24 -0.51 -7.88
CA LEU A 66 -9.67 -0.62 -6.55
C LEU A 66 -10.79 -0.82 -5.53
N LYS A 67 -10.73 -1.91 -4.74
CA LYS A 67 -11.64 -2.15 -3.62
C LYS A 67 -11.00 -1.62 -2.33
N VAL A 68 -11.75 -0.79 -1.59
CA VAL A 68 -11.26 -0.07 -0.41
C VAL A 68 -12.25 -0.24 0.73
N SER A 69 -11.77 -0.61 1.91
CA SER A 69 -12.52 -0.52 3.15
C SER A 69 -12.29 0.85 3.79
N ILE A 70 -13.36 1.48 4.25
CA ILE A 70 -13.32 2.81 4.85
C ILE A 70 -13.91 2.70 6.25
N ASN A 71 -13.11 3.02 7.26
CA ASN A 71 -13.53 3.09 8.64
C ASN A 71 -13.72 4.56 9.03
N VAL A 72 -14.91 4.91 9.50
CA VAL A 72 -15.24 6.27 9.93
C VAL A 72 -15.32 6.32 11.44
N GLU A 73 -14.45 7.13 12.05
CA GLU A 73 -14.37 7.35 13.49
C GLU A 73 -14.18 8.84 13.79
N LYS A 74 -15.06 9.41 14.64
CA LYS A 74 -14.96 10.77 15.19
C LYS A 74 -14.49 11.80 14.14
N GLU A 75 -15.21 11.88 13.02
CA GLU A 75 -14.95 12.80 11.90
C GLU A 75 -13.66 12.58 11.10
N LYS A 76 -13.03 11.41 11.21
CA LYS A 76 -11.93 10.98 10.35
C LYS A 76 -12.31 9.70 9.61
N ALA A 77 -12.00 9.67 8.31
CA ALA A 77 -12.17 8.48 7.49
C ALA A 77 -10.81 7.88 7.17
N THR A 78 -10.57 6.66 7.64
CA THR A 78 -9.35 5.90 7.37
C THR A 78 -9.64 4.86 6.29
N ALA A 79 -8.94 4.96 5.16
CA ALA A 79 -9.10 4.07 4.02
C ALA A 79 -7.97 3.03 3.98
N MET A 80 -8.36 1.77 3.90
CA MET A 80 -7.50 0.59 3.87
C MET A 80 -7.78 -0.25 2.61
N PRO A 81 -6.78 -1.00 2.10
CA PRO A 81 -7.03 -1.92 1.01
C PRO A 81 -8.00 -3.02 1.49
N PHE A 82 -8.98 -3.36 0.66
CA PHE A 82 -9.81 -4.52 0.95
C PHE A 82 -8.99 -5.79 0.69
N GLY A 83 -8.46 -6.37 1.76
CA GLY A 83 -7.93 -7.72 1.72
C GLY A 83 -9.07 -8.72 1.92
N GLU A 84 -9.16 -9.74 1.07
CA GLU A 84 -10.02 -10.92 1.33
C GLU A 84 -9.63 -11.65 2.64
N LYS A 85 -8.51 -11.27 3.26
CA LYS A 85 -8.07 -11.68 4.60
C LYS A 85 -8.50 -10.74 5.74
N ALA A 86 -9.38 -9.77 5.49
CA ALA A 86 -10.05 -9.05 6.57
C ALA A 86 -11.11 -9.98 7.18
N LYS A 87 -10.68 -10.85 8.10
CA LYS A 87 -11.61 -11.50 9.03
C LYS A 87 -12.48 -10.39 9.63
N PRO A 88 -13.82 -10.49 9.57
CA PRO A 88 -14.67 -9.54 10.28
C PRO A 88 -14.22 -9.58 11.74
N SER A 89 -13.98 -8.39 12.31
CA SER A 89 -13.62 -8.23 13.71
C SER A 89 -14.79 -8.80 14.53
N ALA A 90 -14.63 -10.06 14.95
CA ALA A 90 -15.48 -10.69 15.92
C ALA A 90 -15.02 -10.24 17.31
N THR A 91 -16.02 -9.87 18.08
CA THR A 91 -16.06 -9.57 19.50
C THR A 91 -15.19 -10.52 20.34
N ALA A 92 -14.70 -10.00 21.45
CA ALA A 92 -13.82 -10.63 22.44
C ALA A 92 -14.19 -12.08 22.83
N SER A 93 -13.17 -12.93 23.00
CA SER A 93 -12.99 -13.80 24.17
C SER A 93 -11.67 -14.57 24.10
N THR A 94 -10.79 -14.26 25.05
CA THR A 94 -10.06 -15.17 25.96
C THR A 94 -9.36 -16.42 25.42
N ALA A 95 -8.04 -16.46 25.68
CA ALA A 95 -7.15 -17.60 25.97
C ALA A 95 -7.12 -18.82 25.01
N THR A 96 -5.92 -19.21 24.58
CA THR A 96 -5.24 -20.44 25.04
C THR A 96 -3.83 -20.54 24.44
N THR A 97 -2.88 -20.86 25.31
CA THR A 97 -1.45 -21.06 25.11
C THR A 97 -1.15 -22.41 24.43
N LYS A 98 -0.01 -22.46 23.71
CA LYS A 98 1.00 -23.56 23.63
C LYS A 98 1.30 -24.20 22.25
N VAL A 99 2.58 -24.00 21.88
CA VAL A 99 3.61 -25.01 21.51
C VAL A 99 3.49 -25.68 20.12
N LYS A 100 4.51 -25.54 19.25
CA LYS A 100 5.65 -26.48 19.16
C LYS A 100 6.73 -26.06 18.14
N GLU A 101 7.94 -26.22 18.62
CA GLU A 101 9.29 -26.21 18.04
C GLU A 101 9.49 -27.25 16.92
N THR A 102 10.29 -26.95 15.87
CA THR A 102 11.35 -27.85 15.33
C THR A 102 12.17 -27.23 14.19
N ALA A 103 13.50 -27.23 14.42
CA ALA A 103 14.61 -27.63 13.53
C ALA A 103 14.92 -26.92 12.19
N ALA A 104 16.23 -26.63 12.06
CA ALA A 104 17.00 -26.01 10.97
C ALA A 104 17.30 -26.98 9.80
N PRO A 105 18.31 -26.80 8.92
CA PRO A 105 19.09 -25.61 8.50
C PRO A 105 19.18 -25.48 6.95
N GLN A 106 19.60 -24.34 6.39
CA GLN A 106 20.22 -24.36 5.05
C GLN A 106 21.25 -23.25 4.80
N LYS A 107 22.40 -23.75 4.38
CA LYS A 107 23.68 -23.15 4.05
C LYS A 107 23.65 -22.74 2.57
N GLN A 108 24.07 -21.53 2.21
CA GLN A 108 24.51 -21.24 0.84
C GLN A 108 25.40 -19.98 0.79
N GLU A 109 26.69 -20.23 0.60
CA GLU A 109 27.65 -19.29 0.04
C GLU A 109 27.39 -19.16 -1.46
N THR A 110 27.32 -17.95 -2.02
CA THR A 110 28.10 -17.59 -3.23
C THR A 110 28.09 -16.08 -3.51
N LYS A 111 29.20 -15.66 -4.09
CA LYS A 111 29.73 -14.33 -4.42
C LYS A 111 28.85 -13.55 -5.43
N THR A 112 28.93 -12.21 -5.44
CA THR A 112 29.59 -11.38 -6.50
C THR A 112 29.32 -9.85 -6.33
N VAL A 113 30.32 -9.08 -5.84
CA VAL A 113 30.93 -7.78 -6.32
C VAL A 113 29.99 -6.56 -6.60
N PRO A 114 30.28 -5.25 -6.27
CA PRO A 114 31.58 -4.54 -6.43
C PRO A 114 32.05 -3.45 -5.41
N ALA A 115 33.37 -3.21 -5.47
CA ALA A 115 34.15 -1.95 -5.33
C ALA A 115 34.21 -1.24 -3.95
N PRO A 116 35.42 -0.83 -3.49
CA PRO A 116 35.96 0.45 -3.97
C PRO A 116 37.50 0.58 -4.10
N LYS A 117 37.87 1.44 -5.07
CA LYS A 117 38.84 2.57 -5.00
C LYS A 117 40.37 2.33 -4.94
N THR A 118 40.99 2.77 -6.04
CA THR A 118 42.18 3.64 -6.17
C THR A 118 43.47 3.25 -5.45
N ASP A 119 44.49 2.89 -6.23
CA ASP A 119 45.81 3.53 -6.15
C ASP A 119 46.56 3.31 -7.47
N ALA A 120 46.76 4.40 -8.23
CA ALA A 120 47.66 4.45 -9.37
C ALA A 120 48.61 5.63 -9.13
N LYS A 121 49.77 5.32 -8.54
CA LYS A 121 50.89 6.23 -8.42
C LYS A 121 52.02 5.69 -9.30
N GLU A 122 52.02 6.09 -10.56
CA GLU A 122 53.21 5.99 -11.41
C GLU A 122 54.19 7.12 -11.07
N PRO A 123 55.50 6.83 -11.00
CA PRO A 123 56.52 7.86 -10.85
C PRO A 123 56.88 8.46 -12.22
N LYS A 124 57.02 9.78 -12.28
CA LYS A 124 57.74 10.45 -13.37
C LYS A 124 58.74 11.46 -12.82
N LYS A 125 59.98 11.28 -13.33
CA LYS A 125 61.21 12.04 -13.24
C LYS A 125 62.10 11.78 -12.04
#